data_AF-B4N506-F1
#
_entry.id   AF-B4N506-F1
#
_cell.length_a   1.000
_cell.length_b   1.000
_cell.length_c   1.000
_cell.angle_alpha   90.00
_cell.angle_beta   90.00
_cell.angle_gamma   90.00
#
_symmetry.space_group_name_H-M   'P 1'
#
loop_
_entity.id
_entity.type
_entity.pdbx_description
1 polymer ?
#
loop_
_entity_poly.entity_id
_entity_poly.type
_entity_poly.pdbx_seq_one_letter_code
_entity_poly.pdbx_strand_id
1 'polypeptide(L)'
;MCFTAAVTSLFVFIENWGNWLKENWWLPIVAFSITFVILVMMCYCVFLFRKPPCNYILLIIFTSAESIIISYICIHYAPRLILYAVGVTALLCILLALFAAFAPCDFTTCWPLVLVALFGLVVTGILFIFFSNRVLLLIITCAAIMIFSFVLVIDIQMIIGGKHSNQYDEDDYPDN
;
A
#
# COMPACT_ATOMS: atom_id res chain seq x y z
N MET A 1 -1.97 7.85 -1.14
CA MET A 1 -2.00 8.34 0.25
C MET A 1 -2.83 9.61 0.42
N CYS A 2 -2.56 10.70 -0.31
CA CYS A 2 -3.29 11.96 -0.10
C CYS A 2 -4.81 11.84 -0.32
N PHE A 3 -5.24 11.15 -1.39
CA PHE A 3 -6.66 10.94 -1.67
C PHE A 3 -7.35 10.14 -0.56
N THR A 4 -6.81 8.97 -0.19
CA THR A 4 -7.38 8.12 0.87
C THR A 4 -7.40 8.84 2.21
N ALA A 5 -6.34 9.58 2.56
CA ALA A 5 -6.28 10.38 3.77
C ALA A 5 -7.30 11.53 3.78
N ALA A 6 -7.51 12.21 2.65
CA ALA A 6 -8.50 13.28 2.52
C ALA A 6 -9.93 12.75 2.66
N VAL A 7 -10.26 11.63 2.01
CA VAL A 7 -11.59 11.01 2.17
C VAL A 7 -11.79 10.56 3.62
N THR A 8 -10.77 9.91 4.21
CA THR A 8 -10.83 9.43 5.60
C THR A 8 -11.03 10.58 6.59
N SER A 9 -10.32 11.70 6.42
CA SER A 9 -10.45 12.85 7.31
C SER A 9 -11.85 13.47 7.24
N LEU A 10 -12.47 13.53 6.06
CA LEU A 10 -13.85 14.02 5.91
C LEU A 10 -14.85 13.17 6.71
N PHE A 11 -14.78 11.84 6.59
CA PHE A 11 -15.66 10.93 7.33
C PHE A 11 -15.40 10.95 8.85
N VAL A 12 -14.16 11.20 9.26
CA VAL A 12 -13.76 11.24 10.67
C VAL A 12 -14.14 12.56 11.35
N PHE A 13 -13.95 13.70 10.70
CA PHE A 13 -14.20 15.02 11.30
C PHE A 13 -15.66 15.45 11.26
N ILE A 14 -16.43 14.96 10.28
CA ILE A 14 -17.85 15.28 10.20
C ILE A 14 -18.66 14.15 10.84
N GLU A 15 -19.12 14.38 12.07
CA GLU A 15 -19.83 13.38 12.89
C GLU A 15 -21.04 12.77 12.16
N ASN A 16 -21.78 13.55 11.37
CA ASN A 16 -22.93 13.06 10.60
C ASN A 16 -22.53 11.96 9.60
N TRP A 17 -21.44 12.15 8.86
CA TRP A 17 -20.97 11.16 7.89
C TRP A 17 -20.37 9.94 8.58
N GLY A 18 -19.66 10.14 9.70
CA GLY A 18 -19.12 9.06 10.50
C GLY A 18 -20.21 8.17 11.11
N ASN A 19 -21.28 8.78 11.63
CA ASN A 19 -22.42 8.05 12.18
C ASN A 19 -23.22 7.33 11.09
N TRP A 20 -23.42 7.95 9.93
CA TRP A 20 -24.04 7.30 8.78
C TRP A 20 -23.26 6.06 8.33
N LEU A 21 -21.93 6.12 8.33
CA LEU A 21 -21.08 4.97 7.97
C LEU A 21 -21.13 3.85 9.03
N LYS A 22 -21.25 4.19 10.32
CA LYS A 22 -21.47 3.20 11.39
C LYS A 22 -22.81 2.48 11.26
N GLU A 23 -23.86 3.21 10.91
CA GLU A 23 -25.21 2.66 10.74
C GLU A 23 -25.26 1.69 9.55
N ASN A 24 -24.52 2.01 8.48
CA ASN A 24 -24.42 1.19 7.28
C ASN A 24 -23.22 0.23 7.32
N TRP A 25 -23.19 -0.69 8.29
CA TRP A 25 -22.13 -1.69 8.48
C TRP A 25 -21.89 -2.62 7.27
N TRP A 26 -22.85 -2.71 6.34
CA TRP A 26 -22.72 -3.50 5.11
C TRP A 26 -21.80 -2.84 4.06
N LEU A 27 -21.62 -1.52 4.10
CA LEU A 27 -20.77 -0.77 3.17
C LEU A 27 -19.29 -1.21 3.19
N PRO A 28 -18.60 -1.32 4.34
CA PRO A 28 -17.22 -1.80 4.36
C PRO A 28 -17.08 -3.23 3.85
N ILE A 29 -18.11 -4.09 4.00
CA ILE A 29 -18.10 -5.46 3.48
C ILE A 29 -18.20 -5.47 1.95
N VAL A 30 -19.08 -4.64 1.39
CA VAL A 30 -19.18 -4.45 -0.06
C VAL A 30 -17.89 -3.86 -0.62
N ALA A 31 -17.33 -2.83 0.03
CA ALA A 31 -16.06 -2.24 -0.36
C ALA A 31 -14.92 -3.27 -0.34
N PHE A 32 -14.84 -4.11 0.69
CA PHE A 32 -13.87 -5.20 0.77
C PHE A 32 -14.05 -6.24 -0.35
N SER A 33 -15.29 -6.56 -0.70
CA SER A 33 -15.59 -7.46 -1.81
C SER A 33 -15.12 -6.88 -3.14
N ILE A 34 -15.34 -5.58 -3.36
CA ILE A 34 -14.89 -4.86 -4.56
C ILE A 34 -13.36 -4.86 -4.64
N THR A 35 -12.66 -4.51 -3.56
CA THR A 35 -11.19 -4.50 -3.57
C THR A 35 -10.63 -5.89 -3.86
N PHE A 36 -11.21 -6.94 -3.25
CA PHE A 36 -10.80 -8.32 -3.51
C PHE A 36 -10.99 -8.73 -4.98
N VAL A 37 -12.13 -8.41 -5.60
CA VAL A 37 -12.35 -8.70 -7.03
C VAL A 37 -11.34 -7.97 -7.91
N ILE A 38 -11.03 -6.71 -7.62
CA ILE A 38 -10.05 -5.93 -8.38
C ILE A 38 -8.64 -6.54 -8.24
N LEU A 39 -8.25 -6.97 -7.03
CA LEU A 39 -6.97 -7.64 -6.79
C LEU A 39 -6.85 -8.95 -7.58
N VAL A 40 -7.91 -9.78 -7.58
CA VAL A 40 -7.97 -11.01 -8.39
C VAL A 40 -7.87 -10.65 -9.89
N MET A 41 -8.62 -9.66 -10.35
CA MET A 41 -8.57 -9.19 -11.73
C MET A 41 -7.16 -8.71 -12.13
N MET A 42 -6.41 -8.11 -11.21
CA MET A 42 -5.03 -7.69 -11.46
C MET A 42 -4.10 -8.87 -11.75
N CYS A 43 -4.30 -10.02 -11.09
CA CYS A 43 -3.53 -11.23 -11.34
C CYS A 43 -3.86 -11.89 -12.69
N TYR A 44 -5.13 -11.96 -13.07
CA TYR A 44 -5.58 -12.69 -14.27
C TYR A 44 -5.69 -11.81 -15.52
N CYS A 45 -5.93 -10.50 -15.38
CA CYS A 45 -6.23 -9.58 -16.47
C CYS A 45 -5.32 -8.34 -16.44
N VAL A 46 -4.00 -8.55 -16.41
CA VAL A 46 -2.98 -7.48 -16.36
C VAL A 46 -3.15 -6.45 -17.48
N PHE A 47 -3.67 -6.84 -18.66
CA PHE A 47 -3.84 -5.93 -19.79
C PHE A 47 -4.82 -4.78 -19.51
N LEU A 48 -5.83 -4.98 -18.65
CA LEU A 48 -6.80 -3.94 -18.28
C LEU A 48 -6.14 -2.83 -17.45
N PHE A 49 -5.18 -3.20 -16.61
CA PHE A 49 -4.42 -2.28 -15.75
C PHE A 49 -3.29 -1.56 -16.50
N ARG A 50 -2.94 -1.99 -17.70
CA ARG A 50 -1.91 -1.34 -18.52
C ARG A 50 -2.47 -0.40 -19.58
N LYS A 51 -3.75 -0.51 -19.93
CA LYS A 51 -4.36 0.29 -21.01
C LYS A 51 -5.24 1.44 -20.47
N PRO A 52 -4.95 2.70 -20.84
CA PRO A 52 -5.92 3.79 -20.62
C PRO A 52 -7.13 3.61 -21.56
N PRO A 53 -8.35 4.05 -21.17
CA PRO A 53 -8.69 4.73 -19.92
C PRO A 53 -9.01 3.79 -18.74
N CYS A 54 -9.09 2.48 -18.99
CA CYS A 54 -9.59 1.50 -18.02
C CYS A 54 -8.77 1.46 -16.72
N ASN A 55 -7.44 1.57 -16.81
CA ASN A 55 -6.55 1.62 -15.64
C ASN A 55 -6.99 2.69 -14.62
N TYR A 56 -7.20 3.93 -15.06
CA TYR A 56 -7.56 5.03 -14.15
C TYR A 56 -8.93 4.82 -13.49
N ILE A 57 -9.91 4.27 -14.23
CA ILE A 57 -11.24 3.99 -13.70
C ILE A 57 -11.14 2.92 -12.60
N LEU A 58 -10.43 1.82 -12.86
CA LEU A 58 -10.20 0.76 -11.88
C LEU A 58 -9.45 1.28 -10.66
N LEU A 59 -8.44 2.11 -10.86
CA LEU A 59 -7.67 2.74 -9.78
C LEU A 59 -8.55 3.62 -8.88
N ILE A 60 -9.43 4.44 -9.47
CA ILE A 60 -10.36 5.29 -8.71
C ILE A 60 -11.33 4.43 -7.90
N ILE A 61 -11.92 3.41 -8.51
CA ILE A 61 -12.84 2.49 -7.83
C ILE A 61 -12.12 1.80 -6.67
N PHE A 62 -10.95 1.22 -6.92
CA PHE A 62 -10.12 0.57 -5.90
C PHE A 62 -9.78 1.51 -4.73
N THR A 63 -9.27 2.70 -5.05
CA THR A 63 -8.85 3.68 -4.05
C THR A 63 -10.04 4.20 -3.24
N SER A 64 -11.20 4.40 -3.88
CA SER A 64 -12.42 4.80 -3.18
C SER A 64 -12.92 3.70 -2.24
N ALA A 65 -12.92 2.44 -2.66
CA ALA A 65 -13.31 1.31 -1.83
C ALA A 65 -12.39 1.15 -0.62
N GLU A 66 -11.06 1.23 -0.81
CA GLU A 66 -10.12 1.24 0.31
C GLU A 66 -10.37 2.40 1.29
N SER A 67 -10.64 3.60 0.79
CA SER A 67 -10.88 4.76 1.64
C SER A 67 -12.11 4.57 2.55
N ILE A 68 -13.15 3.87 2.09
CA ILE A 68 -14.34 3.54 2.89
C ILE A 68 -13.99 2.55 4.01
N ILE A 69 -13.21 1.51 3.70
CA ILE A 69 -12.75 0.51 4.68
C ILE A 69 -11.90 1.18 5.76
N ILE A 70 -10.93 2.00 5.35
CA ILE A 70 -10.04 2.73 6.25
C ILE A 70 -10.86 3.71 7.12
N SER A 71 -11.81 4.45 6.53
CA SER A 71 -12.69 5.37 7.27
C SER A 71 -13.48 4.65 8.35
N TYR A 72 -14.08 3.49 8.04
CA TYR A 72 -14.81 2.69 9.01
C TYR A 72 -13.92 2.29 10.19
N ILE A 73 -12.72 1.77 9.92
CA ILE A 73 -11.74 1.43 10.97
C ILE A 73 -11.36 2.67 11.79
N CYS A 74 -11.10 3.81 11.13
CA CYS A 74 -10.71 5.05 11.80
C CYS A 74 -11.78 5.64 12.73
N ILE A 75 -13.04 5.34 12.45
CA ILE A 75 -14.16 5.79 13.26
C ILE A 75 -14.34 4.91 14.51
N HIS A 76 -13.96 3.63 14.43
CA HIS A 76 -14.03 2.68 15.55
C HIS A 76 -12.81 2.75 16.48
N TYR A 77 -11.63 3.04 15.94
CA TYR A 77 -10.39 3.21 16.69
C TYR A 77 -10.07 4.70 16.82
N ALA A 78 -9.75 5.19 18.02
CA ALA A 78 -9.65 6.62 18.34
C ALA A 78 -9.13 7.51 17.17
N PRO A 79 -10.00 8.33 16.53
CA PRO A 79 -9.71 8.93 15.22
C PRO A 79 -8.49 9.86 15.22
N ARG A 80 -8.29 10.59 16.32
CA ARG A 80 -7.14 11.49 16.50
C ARG A 80 -5.82 10.74 16.48
N LEU A 81 -5.76 9.56 17.11
CA LEU A 81 -4.55 8.73 17.17
C LEU A 81 -4.12 8.30 15.76
N ILE A 82 -5.10 7.98 14.91
CA ILE A 82 -4.84 7.46 13.56
C ILE A 82 -4.39 8.57 12.62
N LEU A 83 -4.93 9.79 12.76
CA LEU A 83 -4.43 10.95 12.01
C LEU A 83 -2.95 11.24 12.31
N TYR A 84 -2.52 11.12 13.57
CA TYR A 84 -1.09 11.22 13.90
C TYR A 84 -0.28 10.11 13.23
N ALA A 85 -0.77 8.87 13.23
CA ALA A 85 -0.10 7.75 12.55
C ALA A 85 0.01 7.95 11.04
N VAL A 86 -1.02 8.49 10.39
CA VAL A 86 -1.00 8.84 8.96
C VAL A 86 0.04 9.94 8.69
N GLY A 87 0.15 10.95 9.56
CA GLY A 87 1.17 12.00 9.45
C GLY A 87 2.60 11.43 9.55
N VAL A 88 2.86 10.57 10.53
CA VAL A 88 4.17 9.93 10.72
C VAL A 88 4.52 9.02 9.54
N THR A 89 3.58 8.21 9.07
CA THR A 89 3.81 7.31 7.91
C THR A 89 4.06 8.09 6.62
N ALA A 90 3.33 9.18 6.37
CA ALA A 90 3.58 10.04 5.21
C ALA A 90 4.99 10.65 5.24
N LEU A 91 5.42 11.15 6.40
CA LEU A 91 6.77 11.69 6.59
C LEU A 91 7.84 10.60 6.40
N LEU A 92 7.64 9.41 6.96
CA LEU A 92 8.54 8.27 6.75
C LEU A 92 8.63 7.89 5.27
N CYS A 93 7.51 7.85 4.55
CA CYS A 93 7.50 7.55 3.12
C CYS A 93 8.31 8.58 2.31
N ILE A 94 8.18 9.86 2.64
CA ILE A 94 8.94 10.93 1.96
C ILE A 94 10.45 10.79 2.26
N LEU A 95 10.83 10.55 3.52
CA LEU A 95 12.23 10.37 3.89
C LEU A 95 12.86 9.15 3.22
N LEU A 96 12.16 8.01 3.22
CA LEU A 96 12.61 6.78 2.56
C LEU A 96 12.66 6.94 1.04
N ALA A 97 11.72 7.69 0.44
CA ALA A 97 11.74 8.00 -0.98
C ALA A 97 12.95 8.85 -1.37
N LEU A 98 13.26 9.86 -0.57
CA LEU A 98 14.43 10.70 -0.78
C LEU A 98 15.71 9.89 -0.60
N PHE A 99 15.79 9.05 0.44
CA PHE A 99 16.89 8.14 0.64
C PHE A 99 17.06 7.18 -0.55
N ALA A 100 15.99 6.54 -1.02
CA ALA A 100 16.02 5.62 -2.15
C ALA A 100 16.48 6.29 -3.46
N ALA A 101 16.15 7.56 -3.65
CA ALA A 101 16.53 8.33 -4.83
C ALA A 101 17.99 8.79 -4.84
N PHE A 102 18.58 9.03 -3.67
CA PHE A 102 19.95 9.57 -3.54
C PHE A 102 20.97 8.56 -3.01
N ALA A 103 20.54 7.42 -2.47
CA ALA A 103 21.44 6.40 -1.94
C ALA A 103 22.21 5.72 -3.08
N PRO A 104 23.55 5.66 -3.00
CA PRO A 104 24.38 4.96 -3.99
C PRO A 104 24.30 3.43 -3.86
N CYS A 105 23.56 2.91 -2.87
CA CYS A 105 23.39 1.47 -2.64
C CYS A 105 22.16 0.95 -3.38
N ASP A 106 22.35 -0.09 -4.20
CA ASP A 106 21.27 -0.80 -4.87
C ASP A 106 20.73 -1.94 -3.99
N PHE A 107 19.48 -1.81 -3.53
CA PHE A 107 18.80 -2.82 -2.73
C PHE A 107 17.88 -3.72 -3.56
N THR A 108 17.79 -3.53 -4.88
CA THR A 108 16.87 -4.28 -5.74
C THR A 108 17.14 -5.80 -5.73
N THR A 109 18.41 -6.22 -5.61
CA THR A 109 18.81 -7.63 -5.47
C THR A 109 18.24 -8.31 -4.23
N CYS A 110 17.85 -7.56 -3.19
CA CYS A 110 17.28 -8.10 -1.95
C CYS A 110 15.78 -8.43 -2.06
N TRP A 111 15.14 -8.22 -3.22
CA TRP A 111 13.71 -8.46 -3.43
C TRP A 111 13.22 -9.86 -2.99
N PRO A 112 13.93 -10.97 -3.29
CA PRO A 112 13.49 -12.30 -2.85
C PRO A 112 13.45 -12.45 -1.33
N LEU A 113 14.39 -11.84 -0.61
CA LEU A 113 14.42 -11.87 0.86
C LEU A 113 13.25 -11.10 1.46
N VAL A 114 12.93 -9.93 0.90
CA VAL A 114 11.79 -9.12 1.33
C VAL A 114 10.47 -9.85 1.06
N LEU A 115 10.37 -10.57 -0.05
CA LEU A 115 9.20 -11.38 -0.39
C LEU A 115 8.99 -12.54 0.61
N VAL A 116 10.06 -13.24 1.02
CA VAL A 116 9.97 -14.26 2.07
C VAL A 116 9.54 -13.64 3.41
N ALA A 117 10.08 -12.47 3.76
CA ALA A 117 9.67 -11.76 4.96
C ALA A 117 8.19 -11.34 4.93
N LEU A 118 7.68 -10.92 3.76
CA LEU A 118 6.27 -10.58 3.55
C LEU A 118 5.36 -11.80 3.79
N PHE A 119 5.71 -12.98 3.27
CA PHE A 119 4.95 -14.19 3.56
C PHE A 119 4.97 -14.56 5.05
N GLY A 120 6.13 -14.43 5.71
CA GLY A 120 6.23 -14.62 7.14
C GLY A 120 5.31 -13.67 7.94
N LEU A 121 5.21 -12.42 7.50
CA LEU A 121 4.31 -11.43 8.09
C LEU A 121 2.83 -11.80 7.90
N VAL A 122 2.43 -12.27 6.72
CA VAL A 122 1.05 -12.73 6.46
C VAL A 122 0.69 -13.92 7.37
N VAL A 123 1.56 -14.92 7.44
CA VAL A 123 1.34 -16.11 8.29
C VAL A 123 1.24 -15.70 9.77
N THR A 124 2.15 -14.86 10.23
CA THR A 124 2.15 -14.37 11.62
C THR A 124 0.91 -13.51 11.92
N GLY A 125 0.44 -12.72 10.95
CA GLY A 125 -0.79 -11.94 11.05
C GLY A 125 -2.04 -12.82 11.17
N ILE A 126 -2.11 -13.94 10.45
CA ILE A 126 -3.21 -14.92 10.59
C ILE A 126 -3.17 -15.58 11.98
N LEU A 127 -1.99 -15.96 12.47
CA LEU A 127 -1.83 -16.54 13.81
C LEU A 127 -2.23 -15.56 14.93
N PHE A 128 -2.00 -14.26 14.73
CA PHE A 128 -2.38 -13.21 15.66
C PHE A 128 -3.89 -13.14 15.91
N ILE A 129 -4.73 -13.55 14.93
CA ILE A 129 -6.19 -13.63 15.10
C ILE A 129 -6.56 -14.59 16.24
N PHE A 130 -5.81 -15.68 16.41
CA PHE A 130 -6.04 -16.67 17.46
C PHE A 130 -5.33 -16.34 18.78
N PHE A 131 -4.13 -15.76 18.71
CA PHE A 131 -3.30 -15.45 19.88
C PHE A 131 -3.07 -13.94 20.01
N SER A 132 -4.08 -13.23 20.53
CA SER A 132 -4.01 -11.78 20.70
C SER A 132 -3.34 -11.39 22.02
N ASN A 133 -2.09 -10.93 21.96
CA ASN A 133 -1.36 -10.30 23.07
C ASN A 133 -0.83 -8.92 22.65
N ARG A 134 -0.92 -7.92 23.55
CA ARG A 134 -0.40 -6.56 23.32
C ARG A 134 1.09 -6.53 22.97
N VAL A 135 1.91 -7.38 23.59
CA VAL A 135 3.35 -7.45 23.29
C VAL A 135 3.59 -7.99 21.89
N LEU A 136 2.87 -9.06 21.50
CA LEU A 136 2.96 -9.63 20.15
C LEU A 136 2.49 -8.63 19.09
N LEU A 137 1.41 -7.87 19.35
CA LEU A 137 0.94 -6.80 18.45
C LEU A 137 2.05 -5.79 18.17
N LEU A 138 2.75 -5.31 19.20
CA LEU A 138 3.83 -4.33 19.05
C LEU A 138 5.00 -4.90 18.24
N ILE A 139 5.41 -6.13 18.51
CA ILE A 139 6.49 -6.81 17.78
C ILE A 139 6.12 -6.96 16.31
N ILE A 140 4.91 -7.47 16.02
CA ILE A 140 4.41 -7.66 14.64
C ILE A 140 4.31 -6.32 13.91
N THR A 141 3.82 -5.27 14.58
CA THR A 141 3.71 -3.92 14.00
C THR A 141 5.08 -3.35 13.67
N CYS A 142 6.07 -3.51 14.55
CA CYS A 142 7.44 -3.05 14.30
C CYS A 142 8.07 -3.80 13.12
N ALA A 143 7.93 -5.14 13.09
CA ALA A 143 8.38 -5.95 11.98
C ALA A 143 7.71 -5.55 10.65
N ALA A 144 6.40 -5.27 10.68
CA ALA A 144 5.65 -4.79 9.53
C ALA A 144 6.20 -3.47 8.99
N ILE A 145 6.36 -2.46 9.86
CA ILE A 145 6.90 -1.15 9.48
C ILE A 145 8.28 -1.31 8.83
N MET A 146 9.15 -2.14 9.40
CA MET A 146 10.48 -2.38 8.86
C MET A 146 10.44 -3.05 7.47
N ILE A 147 9.66 -4.13 7.32
CA ILE A 147 9.54 -4.85 6.04
C ILE A 147 8.93 -3.94 4.96
N PHE A 148 7.84 -3.23 5.26
CA PHE A 148 7.22 -2.30 4.31
C PHE A 148 8.15 -1.13 3.95
N SER A 149 9.01 -0.69 4.86
CA SER A 149 10.02 0.33 4.55
C SER A 149 11.04 -0.17 3.51
N PHE A 150 11.49 -1.42 3.62
CA PHE A 150 12.34 -2.04 2.59
C PHE A 150 11.62 -2.20 1.26
N VAL A 151 10.36 -2.65 1.26
CA VAL A 151 9.53 -2.73 0.04
C VAL A 151 9.47 -1.36 -0.64
N LEU A 152 9.18 -0.30 0.13
CA LEU A 152 9.06 1.07 -0.40
C LEU A 152 10.38 1.53 -1.05
N VAL A 153 11.52 1.33 -0.38
CA VAL A 153 12.84 1.70 -0.93
C VAL A 153 13.10 0.94 -2.23
N ILE A 154 12.88 -0.38 -2.27
CA ILE A 154 13.14 -1.18 -3.46
C ILE A 154 12.19 -0.80 -4.61
N ASP A 155 10.91 -0.58 -4.33
CA ASP A 155 9.94 -0.14 -5.34
C ASP A 155 10.37 1.18 -5.99
N ILE A 156 10.82 2.16 -5.18
CA ILE A 156 11.31 3.43 -5.70
C ILE A 156 12.59 3.24 -6.52
N GLN A 157 13.51 2.41 -6.05
CA GLN A 157 14.74 2.11 -6.79
C GLN A 157 14.47 1.41 -8.13
N MET A 158 13.50 0.48 -8.19
CA MET A 158 13.09 -0.15 -9.46
C MET A 158 12.45 0.86 -10.42
N ILE A 159 11.67 1.82 -9.91
CA ILE A 159 11.07 2.89 -10.74
C ILE A 159 12.15 3.83 -11.29
N ILE A 160 13.16 4.19 -10.49
CA ILE A 160 14.24 5.11 -10.87
C ILE A 160 15.28 4.41 -11.77
N GLY A 161 15.73 3.22 -11.38
CA GLY A 161 16.75 2.43 -12.11
C GLY A 161 16.22 1.75 -13.37
N GLY A 162 14.92 1.46 -13.44
CA GLY A 162 14.28 0.77 -14.56
C GLY A 162 14.23 1.54 -15.89
N LYS A 163 14.71 2.79 -15.94
CA LYS A 163 14.84 3.56 -17.19
C LYS A 163 16.12 3.30 -17.99
N HIS A 164 17.04 2.45 -17.53
CA HIS A 164 18.30 2.15 -18.24
C HIS A 164 18.51 0.67 -18.62
N SER A 165 17.55 -0.23 -18.36
CA SER A 165 17.67 -1.66 -18.74
C SER A 165 16.90 -2.04 -20.01
N ASN A 166 16.55 -1.05 -20.85
CA ASN A 166 16.10 -1.26 -22.24
C ASN A 166 16.91 -0.38 -23.22
N GLN A 167 18.11 0.07 -22.82
CA GLN A 167 19.03 0.83 -23.69
C GLN A 167 20.46 0.29 -23.56
N TYR A 168 20.65 -0.94 -24.02
CA TYR A 168 21.89 -1.46 -24.63
C TYR A 168 21.36 -2.44 -25.69
N ASP A 169 21.57 -2.26 -27.00
CA ASP A 169 22.87 -2.22 -27.67
C ASP A 169 23.10 -0.97 -28.56
N GLU A 170 24.28 -0.36 -28.41
CA GLU A 170 24.95 0.40 -29.47
C GLU A 170 25.72 -0.54 -30.44
N ASP A 171 25.60 -1.86 -30.29
CA ASP A 171 26.27 -2.90 -31.10
C ASP A 171 25.39 -3.48 -32.24
N ASP A 172 24.26 -2.85 -32.57
CA ASP A 172 23.38 -3.28 -33.70
C ASP A 172 23.92 -2.88 -35.10
N TYR A 173 25.20 -2.50 -35.21
CA TYR A 173 25.91 -2.41 -36.50
C TYR A 173 27.39 -2.76 -36.32
N PRO A 174 27.83 -3.99 -36.64
CA PRO A 174 29.17 -4.15 -37.19
C PRO A 174 29.24 -3.40 -38.52
N ASP A 175 30.24 -2.54 -38.64
CA ASP A 175 30.69 -1.97 -39.91
C ASP A 175 31.01 -3.10 -40.91
N ASN A 176 30.17 -3.29 -41.94
CA ASN A 176 30.53 -3.94 -43.20
C ASN A 176 29.59 -3.60 -44.37
#